data_AF-A0A133U833-F1
#
_entry.id   AF-A0A133U833-F1
#
_cell.length_a   1.000
_cell.length_b   1.000
_cell.length_c   1.000
_cell.angle_alpha   90.00
_cell.angle_beta   90.00
_cell.angle_gamma   90.00
#
_symmetry.space_group_name_H-M   'P 1'
#
loop_
_entity.id
_entity.type
_entity.pdbx_description
1 polymer ?
#
loop_
_entity_poly.entity_id
_entity_poly.type
_entity_poly.pdbx_seq_one_letter_code
_entity_poly.pdbx_strand_id
1 'polypeptide(L)'
;MEIEKGINPNCSEAVFRFYTLDPEKMHAILSSMLRSVNNALGDFPDKRSRVPKYGEPERYNGFSFPAINHDGFVTVEFERGSFVVCCGNNALTDDDSWRYAVIDNEVHVEEAEFSDALKDEYARDCCCGIEFFPDYPRLLENPTKLQQGVEGSVAKNSIEDR
;
A
#
# COMPACT_ATOMS: atom_id res chain seq x y z
N MET A 1 13.22 0.00 -17.46
CA MET A 1 12.95 -1.44 -17.28
C MET A 1 11.44 -1.52 -17.18
N GLU A 2 10.77 -1.93 -18.25
CA GLU A 2 9.31 -2.08 -18.24
C GLU A 2 8.96 -3.31 -17.40
N ILE A 3 8.16 -3.10 -16.36
CA ILE A 3 7.53 -4.20 -15.64
C ILE A 3 6.35 -4.63 -16.51
N GLU A 4 6.52 -5.68 -17.32
CA GLU A 4 5.40 -6.30 -18.02
C GLU A 4 4.47 -6.93 -16.96
N LYS A 5 3.43 -6.19 -16.57
CA LYS A 5 2.30 -6.73 -15.81
C LYS A 5 1.61 -7.79 -16.68
N GLY A 6 1.90 -9.05 -16.41
CA GLY A 6 1.05 -10.17 -16.82
C GLY A 6 -0.26 -10.13 -16.04
N ILE A 7 -1.17 -9.22 -16.39
CA ILE A 7 -2.52 -9.20 -15.81
C ILE A 7 -3.17 -10.54 -16.16
N ASN A 8 -3.24 -11.46 -15.20
CA ASN A 8 -4.08 -12.63 -15.34
C ASN A 8 -5.52 -12.20 -15.03
N PRO A 9 -6.44 -12.15 -16.01
CA PRO A 9 -7.80 -11.67 -15.81
C PRO A 9 -8.63 -12.55 -14.85
N ASN A 10 -8.11 -13.71 -14.42
CA ASN A 10 -8.73 -14.61 -13.46
C ASN A 10 -8.25 -14.40 -12.01
N CYS A 11 -7.42 -13.38 -11.73
CA CYS A 11 -6.85 -13.13 -10.41
C CYS A 11 -7.37 -11.80 -9.87
N SER A 12 -8.20 -11.87 -8.83
CA SER A 12 -9.18 -10.84 -8.51
C SER A 12 -8.78 -9.98 -7.31
N GLU A 13 -7.86 -10.44 -6.45
CA GLU A 13 -7.59 -9.77 -5.17
C GLU A 13 -6.09 -9.57 -4.86
N ALA A 14 -5.78 -8.44 -4.24
CA ALA A 14 -4.51 -8.14 -3.61
C ALA A 14 -4.74 -8.02 -2.10
N VAL A 15 -3.99 -8.81 -1.33
CA VAL A 15 -4.08 -8.84 0.13
C VAL A 15 -2.71 -8.59 0.74
N PHE A 16 -2.64 -7.60 1.63
CA PHE A 16 -1.42 -7.19 2.31
C PHE A 16 -1.64 -7.11 3.81
N ARG A 17 -0.69 -7.61 4.59
CA ARG A 17 -0.61 -7.37 6.03
C ARG A 17 0.53 -6.40 6.30
N PHE A 18 0.23 -5.27 6.92
CA PHE A 18 1.19 -4.25 7.32
C PHE A 18 1.40 -4.31 8.82
N TYR A 19 2.63 -4.55 9.26
CA TYR A 19 3.00 -4.67 10.67
C TYR A 19 3.23 -3.31 11.31
N THR A 20 2.12 -2.59 11.52
CA THR A 20 2.06 -1.40 12.34
C THR A 20 0.64 -1.19 12.86
N LEU A 21 0.52 -0.61 14.04
CA LEU A 21 -0.73 -0.03 14.57
C LEU A 21 -0.57 1.45 14.90
N ASP A 22 0.47 2.09 14.36
CA ASP A 22 0.64 3.54 14.45
C ASP A 22 -0.40 4.21 13.54
N PRO A 23 -1.36 4.98 14.08
CA PRO A 23 -2.44 5.57 13.29
C PRO A 23 -1.96 6.53 12.20
N GLU A 24 -0.81 7.18 12.39
CA GLU A 24 -0.21 8.07 11.38
C GLU A 24 0.33 7.25 10.21
N LYS A 25 1.03 6.14 10.49
CA LYS A 25 1.55 5.23 9.47
C LYS A 25 0.42 4.53 8.71
N MET A 26 -0.60 4.05 9.43
CA MET A 26 -1.81 3.48 8.85
C MET A 26 -2.48 4.46 7.90
N HIS A 27 -2.69 5.71 8.33
CA HIS A 27 -3.26 6.76 7.49
C HIS A 27 -2.44 7.01 6.23
N ALA A 28 -1.10 7.10 6.36
CA ALA A 28 -0.20 7.37 5.24
C ALA A 28 -0.24 6.25 4.18
N ILE A 29 -0.19 5.00 4.62
CA ILE A 29 -0.25 3.82 3.75
C ILE A 29 -1.61 3.75 3.06
N LEU A 30 -2.71 3.78 3.83
CA LEU A 30 -4.07 3.68 3.28
C LEU A 30 -4.39 4.82 2.32
N SER A 31 -3.95 6.05 2.63
CA SER A 31 -4.15 7.21 1.75
C SER A 31 -3.40 7.04 0.42
N SER A 32 -2.20 6.48 0.46
CA SER A 32 -1.39 6.25 -0.74
C SER A 32 -1.97 5.10 -1.57
N MET A 33 -2.46 4.03 -0.94
CA MET A 33 -3.19 2.96 -1.61
C MET A 33 -4.45 3.49 -2.28
N LEU A 34 -5.28 4.26 -1.56
CA LEU A 34 -6.49 4.87 -2.12
C LEU A 34 -6.19 5.81 -3.29
N ARG A 35 -5.08 6.55 -3.25
CA ARG A 35 -4.63 7.35 -4.39
C ARG A 35 -4.28 6.47 -5.60
N SER A 36 -3.55 5.37 -5.41
CA SER A 36 -3.25 4.42 -6.50
C SER A 36 -4.55 3.82 -7.08
N VAL A 37 -5.52 3.49 -6.23
CA VAL A 37 -6.84 3.02 -6.66
C VAL A 37 -7.62 4.08 -7.45
N ASN A 38 -7.66 5.31 -6.97
CA ASN A 38 -8.30 6.41 -7.68
C ASN A 38 -7.65 6.69 -9.04
N ASN A 39 -6.33 6.47 -9.17
CA ASN A 39 -5.63 6.57 -10.44
C ASN A 39 -6.02 5.43 -11.40
N ALA A 40 -6.17 4.19 -10.90
CA ALA A 40 -6.62 3.04 -11.69
C ALA A 40 -8.05 3.24 -12.24
N LEU A 41 -8.91 3.80 -11.41
CA LEU A 41 -10.35 3.87 -11.64
C LEU A 41 -10.75 4.78 -12.83
N GLY A 42 -9.84 5.58 -13.40
CA GLY A 42 -10.20 6.53 -14.48
C GLY A 42 -11.36 7.41 -14.01
N ASP A 43 -12.25 7.94 -14.86
CA ASP A 43 -13.36 8.85 -14.48
C ASP A 43 -14.54 8.23 -13.70
N PHE A 44 -14.28 7.23 -12.87
CA PHE A 44 -15.27 6.69 -11.95
C PHE A 44 -15.83 7.78 -11.01
N PRO A 45 -17.15 7.81 -10.77
CA PRO A 45 -17.81 8.91 -10.05
C PRO A 45 -17.43 9.05 -8.57
N ASP A 46 -16.79 8.03 -7.97
CA ASP A 46 -16.54 7.97 -6.52
C ASP A 46 -15.10 8.32 -6.08
N LYS A 47 -14.33 8.97 -6.96
CA LYS A 47 -12.94 9.46 -6.74
C LYS A 47 -12.71 10.33 -5.49
N ARG A 48 -13.78 10.76 -4.81
CA ARG A 48 -13.71 11.74 -3.72
C ARG A 48 -13.51 11.12 -2.34
N SER A 49 -13.44 9.79 -2.28
CA SER A 49 -13.12 9.08 -1.05
C SER A 49 -11.77 9.54 -0.50
N ARG A 50 -11.74 9.83 0.80
CA ARG A 50 -10.54 10.14 1.57
C ARG A 50 -10.48 9.18 2.74
N VAL A 51 -9.29 8.73 3.08
CA VAL A 51 -9.07 8.01 4.33
C VAL A 51 -9.24 9.00 5.48
N PRO A 52 -10.19 8.78 6.41
CA PRO A 52 -10.31 9.64 7.58
C PRO A 52 -9.07 9.48 8.45
N LYS A 53 -8.58 10.59 9.02
CA LYS A 53 -7.49 10.55 9.96
C LYS A 53 -8.01 10.25 11.37
N TYR A 54 -7.75 9.04 11.85
CA TYR A 54 -8.05 8.64 13.23
C TYR A 54 -6.80 8.69 14.11
N GLY A 55 -6.98 9.00 15.40
CA GLY A 55 -5.92 8.93 16.41
C GLY A 55 -5.81 7.56 17.09
N GLU A 56 -6.67 6.61 16.72
CA GLU A 56 -6.75 5.27 17.29
C GLU A 56 -6.82 4.25 16.14
N PRO A 57 -6.01 3.17 16.18
CA PRO A 57 -5.95 2.19 15.08
C PRO A 57 -7.28 1.44 14.90
N GLU A 58 -8.00 1.19 16.01
CA GLU A 58 -9.29 0.50 16.07
C GLU A 58 -10.33 1.09 15.10
N ARG A 59 -10.27 2.41 14.90
CA ARG A 59 -11.23 3.14 14.08
C ARG A 59 -11.03 2.92 12.57
N TYR A 60 -9.87 2.40 12.17
CA TYR A 60 -9.65 1.94 10.80
C TYR A 60 -10.23 0.54 10.56
N ASN A 61 -10.58 -0.22 11.61
CA ASN A 61 -11.15 -1.54 11.43
C ASN A 61 -12.53 -1.44 10.76
N GLY A 62 -12.71 -2.17 9.67
CA GLY A 62 -13.91 -2.09 8.85
C GLY A 62 -13.98 -0.88 7.93
N PHE A 63 -12.94 -0.05 7.86
CA PHE A 63 -12.84 0.99 6.85
C PHE A 63 -12.86 0.34 5.46
N SER A 64 -13.67 0.88 4.57
CA SER A 64 -13.76 0.43 3.18
C SER A 64 -13.56 1.59 2.21
N PHE A 65 -13.04 1.27 1.04
CA PHE A 65 -12.85 2.23 -0.03
C PHE A 65 -13.18 1.61 -1.40
N PRO A 66 -13.73 2.39 -2.34
CA PRO A 66 -14.07 1.88 -3.67
C PRO A 66 -12.82 1.37 -4.40
N ALA A 67 -12.92 0.20 -5.04
CA ALA A 67 -11.87 -0.39 -5.85
C ALA A 67 -12.45 -1.18 -7.03
N ILE A 68 -11.62 -1.44 -8.06
CA ILE A 68 -12.05 -2.19 -9.25
C ILE A 68 -12.34 -3.65 -8.85
N ASN A 69 -13.48 -4.20 -9.29
CA ASN A 69 -14.01 -5.54 -9.01
C ASN A 69 -14.46 -5.78 -7.56
N HIS A 70 -13.62 -5.45 -6.58
CA HIS A 70 -13.91 -5.62 -5.16
C HIS A 70 -13.46 -4.39 -4.38
N ASP A 71 -14.38 -3.84 -3.56
CA ASP A 71 -14.06 -2.77 -2.61
C ASP A 71 -12.91 -3.18 -1.70
N GLY A 72 -12.04 -2.21 -1.42
CA GLY A 72 -10.99 -2.32 -0.43
C GLY A 72 -11.57 -2.39 0.96
N PHE A 73 -11.05 -3.28 1.81
CA PHE A 73 -11.47 -3.45 3.20
C PHE A 73 -10.26 -3.57 4.12
N VAL A 74 -10.34 -2.90 5.28
CA VAL A 74 -9.30 -2.89 6.30
C VAL A 74 -9.72 -3.74 7.51
N THR A 75 -8.85 -4.65 7.92
CA THR A 75 -8.99 -5.41 9.17
C THR A 75 -7.83 -5.07 10.10
N VAL A 76 -8.09 -4.80 11.38
CA VAL A 76 -7.05 -4.50 12.36
C VAL A 76 -6.81 -5.73 13.24
N GLU A 77 -5.57 -6.20 13.29
CA GLU A 77 -5.13 -7.40 14.04
C GLU A 77 -4.28 -6.97 15.27
N PHE A 78 -4.95 -6.65 16.38
CA PHE A 78 -4.26 -6.18 17.61
C PHE A 78 -3.22 -7.17 18.15
N GLU A 79 -3.54 -8.46 18.13
CA GLU A 79 -2.66 -9.51 18.64
C GLU A 79 -1.35 -9.65 17.85
N ARG A 80 -1.37 -9.25 16.58
CA ARG A 80 -0.23 -9.31 15.66
C ARG A 80 0.49 -7.97 15.49
N GLY A 81 -0.07 -6.89 16.05
CA GLY A 81 0.48 -5.55 15.86
C GLY A 81 0.39 -5.07 14.41
N SER A 82 -0.64 -5.51 13.66
CA SER A 82 -0.76 -5.31 12.22
C SER A 82 -2.16 -4.87 11.78
N PHE A 83 -2.27 -4.38 10.55
CA PHE A 83 -3.53 -4.28 9.83
C PHE A 83 -3.43 -4.93 8.47
N VAL A 84 -4.53 -5.48 8.00
CA VAL A 84 -4.67 -6.15 6.71
C VAL A 84 -5.52 -5.30 5.78
N VAL A 85 -5.09 -5.18 4.53
CA VAL A 85 -5.87 -4.58 3.45
C VAL A 85 -6.13 -5.64 2.39
N CYS A 86 -7.40 -5.86 2.08
CA CYS A 86 -7.84 -6.67 0.94
C CYS A 86 -8.52 -5.75 -0.06
N CYS A 87 -8.08 -5.72 -1.32
CA CYS A 87 -8.73 -4.95 -2.38
C CYS A 87 -8.65 -5.70 -3.73
N GLY A 88 -9.43 -5.27 -4.73
CA GLY A 88 -9.33 -5.86 -6.06
C GLY A 88 -7.95 -5.66 -6.71
N ASN A 89 -7.38 -6.69 -7.30
CA ASN A 89 -5.99 -6.69 -7.81
C ASN A 89 -5.74 -5.61 -8.88
N ASN A 90 -6.73 -5.38 -9.76
CA ASN A 90 -6.67 -4.34 -10.79
C ASN A 90 -6.74 -2.91 -10.23
N ALA A 91 -7.01 -2.74 -8.93
CA ALA A 91 -7.11 -1.44 -8.30
C ALA A 91 -5.73 -0.82 -8.04
N LEU A 92 -4.65 -1.60 -7.90
CA LEU A 92 -3.32 -1.05 -7.65
C LEU A 92 -2.58 -0.85 -8.98
N THR A 93 -2.40 0.42 -9.34
CA THR A 93 -1.64 0.82 -10.54
C THR A 93 -0.13 0.60 -10.36
N ASP A 94 0.64 0.76 -11.44
CA ASP A 94 2.12 0.83 -11.39
C ASP A 94 2.64 2.10 -10.71
N ASP A 95 1.76 2.95 -10.20
CA ASP A 95 2.17 4.03 -9.31
C ASP A 95 2.60 3.42 -7.98
N ASP A 96 3.91 3.20 -7.87
CA ASP A 96 4.64 2.69 -6.69
C ASP A 96 4.50 3.58 -5.45
N SER A 97 3.70 4.66 -5.50
CA SER A 97 3.61 5.65 -4.45
C SER A 97 3.16 5.11 -3.09
N TRP A 98 2.35 4.04 -3.06
CA TRP A 98 1.99 3.35 -1.82
C TRP A 98 3.12 2.45 -1.30
N ARG A 99 3.95 1.88 -2.19
CA ARG A 99 5.16 1.14 -1.80
C ARG A 99 6.16 2.06 -1.11
N TYR A 100 6.35 3.28 -1.66
CA TYR A 100 7.15 4.31 -1.00
C TYR A 100 6.57 4.71 0.35
N ALA A 101 5.25 4.80 0.51
CA ALA A 101 4.66 5.06 1.83
C ALA A 101 4.99 3.95 2.85
N VAL A 102 5.05 2.68 2.43
CA VAL A 102 5.46 1.57 3.30
C VAL A 102 6.94 1.67 3.68
N ILE A 103 7.79 1.93 2.68
CA ILE A 103 9.24 2.09 2.79
C ILE A 103 9.57 3.29 3.70
N ASP A 104 9.06 4.48 3.40
CA ASP A 104 9.32 5.72 4.13
C ASP A 104 8.85 5.67 5.60
N ASN A 105 7.85 4.83 5.90
CA ASN A 105 7.36 4.62 7.26
C ASN A 105 8.01 3.42 7.96
N GLU A 106 8.98 2.76 7.31
CA GLU A 106 9.71 1.58 7.81
C GLU A 106 8.76 0.46 8.27
N VAL A 107 7.69 0.22 7.50
CA VAL A 107 6.67 -0.77 7.83
C VAL A 107 6.98 -2.11 7.19
N HIS A 108 6.96 -3.16 8.02
CA HIS A 108 7.04 -4.51 7.50
C HIS A 108 5.72 -4.90 6.80
N VAL A 109 5.76 -5.50 5.61
CA VAL A 109 4.58 -5.93 4.85
C VAL A 109 4.72 -7.38 4.40
N GLU A 110 3.66 -8.15 4.58
CA GLU A 110 3.45 -9.45 3.95
C GLU A 110 2.43 -9.29 2.82
N GLU A 111 2.67 -9.99 1.72
CA GLU A 111 1.78 -10.05 0.57
C GLU A 111 1.26 -11.47 0.43
N ALA A 112 -0.04 -11.60 0.15
CA ALA A 112 -0.66 -12.92 0.13
C ALA A 112 -0.01 -13.80 -0.92
N GLU A 113 0.45 -13.28 -2.06
CA GLU A 113 1.11 -14.08 -3.10
C GLU A 113 2.25 -14.98 -2.55
N PHE A 114 2.95 -14.52 -1.51
CA PHE A 114 4.05 -15.23 -0.85
C PHE A 114 3.71 -15.80 0.54
N SER A 115 2.45 -15.71 0.97
CA SER A 115 2.01 -16.13 2.31
C SER A 115 0.71 -16.94 2.23
N ASP A 116 0.84 -18.27 2.29
CA ASP A 116 -0.31 -19.19 2.31
C ASP A 116 -1.26 -18.88 3.48
N ALA A 117 -0.71 -18.51 4.65
CA ALA A 117 -1.52 -18.12 5.80
C ALA A 117 -2.39 -16.89 5.52
N LEU A 118 -1.85 -15.90 4.80
CA LEU A 118 -2.59 -14.69 4.45
C LEU A 118 -3.62 -14.98 3.34
N LYS A 119 -3.30 -15.86 2.38
CA LYS A 119 -4.25 -16.36 1.38
C LYS A 119 -5.43 -17.06 2.06
N ASP A 120 -5.15 -18.05 2.90
CA ASP A 120 -6.18 -18.90 3.52
C ASP A 120 -7.11 -18.12 4.46
N GLU A 121 -6.60 -17.06 5.10
CA GLU A 121 -7.35 -16.30 6.10
C GLU A 121 -8.18 -15.15 5.49
N TYR A 122 -7.68 -14.48 4.45
CA TYR A 122 -8.27 -13.22 3.97
C TYR A 122 -8.65 -13.21 2.49
N ALA A 123 -8.01 -14.02 1.65
CA ALA A 123 -8.34 -14.05 0.23
C ALA A 123 -9.70 -14.72 0.04
N ARG A 124 -10.58 -14.08 -0.72
CA ARG A 124 -11.87 -14.64 -1.13
C ARG A 124 -11.76 -15.38 -2.45
N ASP A 125 -10.71 -15.11 -3.23
CA ASP A 125 -10.47 -15.65 -4.57
C ASP A 125 -8.95 -15.64 -4.89
N CYS A 126 -8.50 -15.83 -6.14
CA CYS A 126 -7.07 -15.94 -6.43
C CYS A 126 -6.31 -14.63 -6.19
N CYS A 127 -5.24 -14.73 -5.39
CA CYS A 127 -4.20 -13.70 -5.23
C CYS A 127 -3.01 -13.86 -6.19
N CYS A 128 -3.11 -14.77 -7.17
CA CYS A 128 -1.98 -15.15 -8.02
C CYS A 128 -1.66 -14.11 -9.11
N GLY A 129 -0.38 -13.95 -9.47
CA GLY A 129 0.02 -13.37 -10.77
C GLY A 129 0.35 -11.86 -10.81
N ILE A 130 0.44 -11.17 -9.68
CA ILE A 130 1.09 -9.85 -9.62
C ILE A 130 1.95 -9.80 -8.35
N GLU A 131 3.27 -9.68 -8.53
CA GLU A 131 4.19 -9.44 -7.42
C GLU A 131 4.26 -7.94 -7.14
N PHE A 132 3.77 -7.50 -5.98
CA PHE A 132 3.87 -6.09 -5.61
C PHE A 132 5.18 -5.73 -4.93
N PHE A 133 5.93 -6.70 -4.40
CA PHE A 133 7.23 -6.42 -3.84
C PHE A 133 8.30 -7.47 -4.20
N PRO A 134 8.73 -7.55 -5.48
CA PRO A 134 9.72 -8.54 -5.92
C PRO A 134 11.09 -8.40 -5.23
N ASP A 135 11.48 -7.19 -4.82
CA ASP A 135 12.72 -6.92 -4.10
C ASP A 135 12.53 -6.74 -2.58
N TYR A 136 11.34 -7.01 -2.03
CA TYR A 136 11.05 -6.75 -0.62
C TYR A 136 12.05 -7.36 0.36
N PRO A 137 12.43 -8.64 0.21
CA PRO A 137 13.37 -9.26 1.14
C PRO A 137 14.72 -8.51 1.16
N ARG A 138 15.13 -7.94 0.02
CA ARG A 138 16.38 -7.17 -0.11
C ARG A 138 16.27 -5.75 0.47
N LEU A 139 15.06 -5.17 0.49
CA LEU A 139 14.81 -3.85 1.09
C LEU A 139 14.87 -3.89 2.62
N LEU A 140 14.49 -5.01 3.22
CA LEU A 140 14.60 -5.23 4.67
C LEU A 140 16.05 -5.51 5.12
N GLU A 141 16.88 -6.08 4.27
CA GLU A 141 18.29 -6.41 4.56
C GLU A 141 19.25 -5.21 4.41
N ASN A 142 18.85 -4.14 3.70
CA ASN A 142 19.68 -2.96 3.47
C ASN A 142 18.95 -1.66 3.84
N PRO A 143 18.85 -1.32 5.14
CA PRO A 143 18.25 -0.06 5.60
C PRO A 143 18.95 1.19 5.07
N THR A 144 20.17 1.07 4.52
CA THR A 144 20.97 2.21 4.05
C THR A 144 20.46 2.85 2.75
N LYS A 145 19.65 2.16 1.93
CA LYS A 145 19.04 2.78 0.72
C LYS A 145 17.82 3.65 1.03
N LEU A 146 17.20 3.47 2.20
CA LEU A 146 16.13 4.34 2.71
C LEU A 146 16.63 5.74 3.07
N GLN A 147 17.93 5.90 3.36
CA GLN A 147 18.51 7.19 3.78
C GLN A 147 19.05 8.04 2.60
N GLN A 148 19.24 7.47 1.40
CA GLN A 148 19.84 8.20 0.28
C GLN A 148 18.85 9.05 -0.55
N GLY A 149 17.56 9.07 -0.19
CA GLY A 149 16.57 9.97 -0.78
C GLY A 149 16.51 11.37 -0.15
N VAL A 150 17.17 11.58 1.01
CA VAL A 150 17.02 12.83 1.80
C VAL A 150 18.18 13.82 1.61
N GLU A 151 19.33 13.39 1.08
CA GLU A 151 20.52 14.26 0.93
C GLU A 151 20.71 14.84 -0.49
N GLY A 152 19.64 14.99 -1.27
CA GLY A 152 19.70 15.49 -2.65
C GLY A 152 19.03 16.83 -2.94
N SER A 153 18.29 17.44 -1.99
CA SER A 153 17.44 18.63 -2.29
C SER A 153 17.65 19.84 -1.38
N VAL A 154 18.86 20.02 -0.84
CA VAL A 154 19.26 21.30 -0.25
C VAL A 154 20.55 21.80 -0.90
N ALA A 155 20.41 22.49 -2.03
CA ALA A 155 21.29 23.61 -2.38
C ALA A 155 20.79 24.33 -3.63
N LYS A 156 20.27 25.55 -3.41
CA LYS A 156 20.42 26.80 -4.20
C LYS A 156 19.08 27.49 -4.42
N ASN A 157 18.71 28.32 -3.44
CA ASN A 157 18.12 29.62 -3.74
C ASN A 157 18.98 30.67 -3.05
N SER A 158 19.85 31.27 -3.84
CA SER A 158 20.57 32.49 -3.49
C SER A 158 19.55 33.60 -3.27
N ILE A 159 19.49 34.16 -2.07
CA ILE A 159 18.90 35.47 -1.82
C ILE A 159 20.07 36.45 -1.84
N GLU A 160 20.19 37.19 -2.94
CA GLU A 160 20.93 38.44 -2.96
C GLU A 160 20.04 39.50 -2.30
N ASP A 161 20.48 40.00 -1.14
CA ASP A 161 20.03 41.28 -0.61
C ASP A 161 21.28 42.13 -0.32
N ARG A 162 21.47 43.15 -1.16
CA ARG A 162 22.26 44.36 -0.92
C ARG A 162 21.54 45.55 -1.52
#